data_AF-A0A2H9N7C8-F1
#
_entry.id   AF-A0A2H9N7C8-F1
#
_cell.length_a   1.000
_cell.length_b   1.000
_cell.length_c   1.000
_cell.angle_alpha   90.00
_cell.angle_beta   90.00
_cell.angle_gamma   90.00
#
_symmetry.space_group_name_H-M   'P 1'
#
loop_
_entity.id
_entity.type
_entity.pdbx_description
1 polymer ?
#
loop_
_entity_poly.entity_id
_entity_poly.type
_entity_poly.pdbx_seq_one_letter_code
_entity_poly.pdbx_strand_id
1 'polypeptide(L)'
;MKKVLIFSLVVTVFMTSVLLPLRAINADGENEGLNNPNFQKGSQPFPSLTAEEERLEEEKLQRYREWLSKQPKIDIKNFDMPISNDDSSKEPSILSITEYGSLTIYYRVQETSYYCGPATAQVILNYDWGMIGSSNYYTQSYLANYMGTNSTDGTYVYRLKNALNELKNPNKNPTAYWIYTLLPSNETDAANYLYTYLQNDITYNTTKQALAFHTNTYPKYGYDAWGERYGLIGYYNPSNSYEYHSTGHYVTGYGYVLYSDGRHRVKYADSWNHDYGWENCLGYHELDARNMATCINGNAGYLIW
;
A
#
# COMPACT_ATOMS: atom_id res chain seq x y z
N MET A 1 39.40 56.94 -17.34
CA MET A 1 38.94 56.07 -16.23
C MET A 1 37.41 56.09 -16.21
N LYS A 2 36.77 55.03 -16.70
CA LYS A 2 35.30 54.93 -16.78
C LYS A 2 34.77 54.38 -15.45
N LYS A 3 33.95 55.16 -14.74
CA LYS A 3 33.24 54.74 -13.53
C LYS A 3 31.97 53.99 -13.95
N VAL A 4 31.90 52.71 -13.62
CA VAL A 4 30.71 51.86 -13.77
C VAL A 4 29.85 52.08 -12.51
N LEU A 5 28.63 52.58 -12.69
CA LEU A 5 27.61 52.65 -11.64
C LEU A 5 26.90 51.29 -11.61
N ILE A 6 26.99 50.58 -10.49
CA ILE A 6 26.21 49.37 -10.21
C ILE A 6 24.93 49.82 -9.50
N PHE A 7 23.78 49.65 -10.15
CA PHE A 7 22.46 49.82 -9.53
C PHE A 7 22.08 48.51 -8.84
N SER A 8 22.06 48.50 -7.51
CA SER A 8 21.45 47.42 -6.73
C SER A 8 19.93 47.60 -6.69
N LEU A 9 19.23 46.73 -7.41
CA LEU A 9 17.77 46.61 -7.35
C LEU A 9 17.39 45.82 -6.09
N VAL A 10 16.90 46.50 -5.06
CA VAL A 10 16.30 45.87 -3.87
C VAL A 10 14.83 45.59 -4.18
N VAL A 11 14.52 44.35 -4.55
CA VAL A 11 13.13 43.88 -4.70
C VAL A 11 12.61 43.56 -3.30
N THR A 12 11.77 44.44 -2.76
CA THR A 12 11.04 44.20 -1.51
C THR A 12 9.77 43.43 -1.86
N VAL A 13 9.73 42.12 -1.57
CA VAL A 13 8.54 41.29 -1.70
C VAL A 13 7.63 41.56 -0.51
N PHE A 14 6.55 42.32 -0.72
CA PHE A 14 5.45 42.40 0.24
C PHE A 14 4.64 41.10 0.17
N MET A 15 4.85 40.20 1.13
CA MET A 15 3.89 39.13 1.41
C MET A 15 2.69 39.73 2.15
N THR A 16 1.65 40.12 1.41
CA THR A 16 0.31 40.31 1.98
C THR A 16 -0.30 38.93 2.18
N SER A 17 -0.23 38.43 3.42
CA SER A 17 -0.97 37.26 3.87
C SER A 17 -2.47 37.57 3.84
N VAL A 18 -3.13 37.16 2.75
CA VAL A 18 -4.59 37.06 2.73
C VAL A 18 -4.96 35.90 3.65
N LEU A 19 -5.33 36.23 4.89
CA LEU A 19 -6.01 35.33 5.81
C LEU A 19 -7.38 34.98 5.19
N LEU A 20 -7.43 33.89 4.44
CA LEU A 20 -8.70 33.27 4.09
C LEU A 20 -9.31 32.68 5.37
N PRO A 21 -10.60 32.90 5.66
CA PRO A 21 -11.26 32.24 6.77
C PRO A 21 -11.24 30.73 6.53
N LEU A 22 -10.54 30.00 7.41
CA LEU A 22 -10.67 28.56 7.56
C LEU A 22 -12.13 28.25 7.86
N ARG A 23 -12.86 27.83 6.83
CA ARG A 23 -14.21 27.31 6.97
C ARG A 23 -14.06 25.95 7.66
N ALA A 24 -14.53 25.86 8.90
CA ALA A 24 -14.74 24.57 9.55
C ALA A 24 -15.70 23.77 8.66
N ILE A 25 -15.17 22.74 8.01
CA ILE A 25 -15.98 21.73 7.33
C ILE A 25 -16.54 20.88 8.47
N ASN A 26 -17.84 20.97 8.71
CA ASN A 26 -18.53 20.08 9.65
C ASN A 26 -18.51 18.67 9.04
N ALA A 27 -17.76 17.77 9.66
CA ALA A 27 -17.48 16.40 9.23
C ALA A 27 -18.61 15.39 9.55
N ASP A 28 -19.86 15.84 9.58
CA ASP A 28 -20.98 15.02 10.06
C ASP A 28 -21.53 14.05 8.99
N GLY A 29 -20.98 14.08 7.77
CA GLY A 29 -21.30 13.14 6.68
C GLY A 29 -20.12 12.33 6.15
N GLU A 30 -18.92 12.46 6.75
CA GLU A 30 -17.68 11.96 6.16
C GLU A 30 -17.30 10.52 6.55
N ASN A 31 -18.02 9.83 7.43
CA ASN A 31 -17.60 8.50 7.90
C ASN A 31 -18.45 7.31 7.39
N GLU A 32 -19.38 7.52 6.46
CA GLU A 32 -20.31 6.45 6.02
C GLU A 32 -19.59 5.22 5.42
N GLY A 33 -18.45 5.40 4.74
CA GLY A 33 -17.68 4.30 4.14
C GLY A 33 -16.89 3.45 5.15
N LEU A 34 -16.32 4.08 6.19
CA LEU A 34 -15.49 3.39 7.19
C LEU A 34 -16.32 2.78 8.33
N ASN A 35 -17.50 3.34 8.62
CA ASN A 35 -18.43 2.82 9.63
C ASN A 35 -19.40 1.77 9.05
N ASN A 36 -19.25 1.36 7.79
CA ASN A 36 -20.03 0.29 7.19
C ASN A 36 -19.29 -1.05 7.35
N PRO A 37 -19.72 -1.94 8.29
CA PRO A 37 -19.03 -3.20 8.57
C PRO A 37 -19.13 -4.24 7.44
N ASN A 38 -19.86 -3.92 6.37
CA ASN A 38 -19.97 -4.75 5.16
C ASN A 38 -19.35 -4.10 3.94
N PHE A 39 -18.69 -2.94 4.08
CA PHE A 39 -18.03 -2.25 2.98
C PHE A 39 -17.01 -3.18 2.31
N GLN A 40 -17.32 -3.60 1.08
CA GLN A 40 -16.54 -4.53 0.26
C GLN A 40 -16.15 -5.86 0.92
N LYS A 41 -16.89 -6.30 1.94
CA LYS A 41 -16.60 -7.57 2.61
C LYS A 41 -17.01 -8.75 1.73
N GLY A 42 -16.06 -9.65 1.45
CA GLY A 42 -16.29 -10.90 0.73
C GLY A 42 -15.98 -10.85 -0.77
N SER A 43 -16.39 -11.91 -1.48
CA SER A 43 -16.11 -12.10 -2.91
C SER A 43 -16.62 -10.91 -3.74
N GLN A 44 -15.72 -10.30 -4.51
CA GLN A 44 -16.05 -9.21 -5.42
C GLN A 44 -16.52 -9.78 -6.77
N PRO A 45 -17.30 -9.04 -7.59
CA PRO A 45 -17.58 -9.43 -8.96
C PRO A 45 -16.28 -9.47 -9.80
N PHE A 46 -16.13 -10.52 -10.59
CA PHE A 46 -15.02 -10.68 -11.54
C PHE A 46 -15.56 -10.80 -12.95
N PRO A 47 -15.47 -9.72 -13.76
CA PRO A 47 -15.75 -9.88 -15.18
C PRO A 47 -14.76 -10.88 -15.77
N SER A 48 -15.22 -11.69 -16.72
CA SER A 48 -14.33 -12.55 -17.50
C SER A 48 -13.24 -11.69 -18.15
N LEU A 49 -12.01 -12.17 -18.08
CA LEU A 49 -10.90 -11.56 -18.77
C LEU A 49 -11.10 -11.72 -20.28
N THR A 50 -10.67 -10.72 -21.04
CA THR A 50 -10.47 -10.88 -22.48
C THR A 50 -9.28 -11.81 -22.74
N ALA A 51 -9.23 -12.44 -23.92
CA ALA A 51 -8.12 -13.34 -24.27
C ALA A 51 -6.74 -12.66 -24.19
N GLU A 52 -6.68 -11.34 -24.43
CA GLU A 52 -5.46 -10.57 -24.28
C GLU A 52 -5.07 -10.36 -22.81
N GLU A 53 -6.04 -10.07 -21.94
CA GLU A 53 -5.79 -9.95 -20.50
C GLU A 53 -5.35 -11.28 -19.89
N GLU A 54 -5.95 -12.40 -20.31
CA GLU A 54 -5.55 -13.75 -19.89
C GLU A 54 -4.10 -14.05 -20.30
N ARG A 55 -3.73 -13.72 -21.54
CA ARG A 55 -2.36 -13.87 -22.05
C ARG A 55 -1.36 -13.05 -21.23
N LEU A 56 -1.67 -11.77 -20.97
CA LEU A 56 -0.80 -10.88 -20.19
C LEU A 56 -0.65 -11.33 -18.73
N GLU A 57 -1.73 -11.85 -18.13
CA GLU A 57 -1.71 -12.42 -16.78
C GLU A 57 -0.84 -13.67 -16.70
N GLU A 58 -1.01 -14.62 -17.63
CA GLU A 58 -0.18 -15.82 -17.69
C GLU A 58 1.29 -15.49 -17.95
N GLU A 59 1.59 -14.52 -18.82
CA GLU A 59 2.96 -14.05 -19.04
C GLU A 59 3.60 -13.46 -17.79
N LYS A 60 2.84 -12.70 -16.99
CA LYS A 60 3.33 -12.21 -15.69
C LYS A 60 3.61 -13.36 -14.73
N LEU A 61 2.67 -14.28 -14.60
CA LEU A 61 2.80 -15.45 -13.72
C LEU A 61 3.98 -16.35 -14.13
N GLN A 62 4.19 -16.56 -15.42
CA GLN A 62 5.31 -17.34 -15.94
C GLN A 62 6.65 -16.68 -15.60
N ARG A 63 6.80 -15.37 -15.85
CA ARG A 63 8.02 -14.62 -15.45
C ARG A 63 8.29 -14.73 -13.96
N TYR A 64 7.25 -14.60 -13.14
CA TYR A 64 7.35 -14.74 -11.69
C TYR A 64 7.80 -16.16 -11.28
N ARG A 65 7.21 -17.22 -11.85
CA ARG A 65 7.59 -18.61 -11.57
C ARG A 65 9.04 -18.90 -11.97
N GLU A 66 9.47 -18.37 -13.11
CA GLU A 66 10.86 -18.49 -13.57
C GLU A 66 11.84 -17.80 -12.62
N TRP A 67 11.51 -16.58 -12.17
CA TRP A 67 12.30 -15.88 -11.17
C TRP A 67 12.35 -16.63 -9.85
N LEU A 68 11.20 -17.10 -9.36
CA LEU A 68 11.08 -17.84 -8.11
C LEU A 68 11.89 -19.14 -8.15
N SER A 69 11.94 -19.83 -9.29
CA SER A 69 12.72 -21.06 -9.48
C SER A 69 14.24 -20.88 -9.33
N LYS A 70 14.72 -19.63 -9.47
CA LYS A 70 16.13 -19.25 -9.37
C LYS A 70 16.50 -18.73 -7.98
N GLN A 71 15.53 -18.45 -7.12
CA GLN A 71 15.81 -18.04 -5.75
C GLN A 71 16.38 -19.23 -4.96
N PRO A 72 17.20 -18.98 -3.92
CA PRO A 72 17.55 -20.03 -2.96
C PRO A 72 16.27 -20.75 -2.53
N LYS A 73 16.32 -22.09 -2.41
CA LYS A 73 15.18 -22.87 -1.90
C LYS A 73 14.98 -22.52 -0.43
N ILE A 74 14.34 -21.38 -0.22
CA ILE A 74 13.74 -20.99 1.03
C ILE A 74 12.59 -21.96 1.23
N ASP A 75 12.63 -22.72 2.31
CA ASP A 75 11.44 -23.43 2.74
C ASP A 75 10.44 -22.37 3.20
N ILE A 76 9.53 -22.01 2.30
CA ILE A 76 8.48 -21.01 2.51
C ILE A 76 7.72 -21.28 3.81
N LYS A 77 7.59 -22.54 4.24
CA LYS A 77 6.88 -22.86 5.49
C LYS A 77 7.62 -22.40 6.75
N ASN A 78 8.92 -22.16 6.66
CA ASN A 78 9.80 -21.90 7.80
C ASN A 78 10.47 -20.52 7.78
N PHE A 79 10.24 -19.70 6.74
CA PHE A 79 11.01 -18.48 6.53
C PHE A 79 10.56 -17.31 7.41
N ASP A 80 9.28 -17.23 7.77
CA ASP A 80 8.72 -16.19 8.67
C ASP A 80 8.12 -16.82 9.94
N MET A 81 8.96 -17.54 10.70
CA MET A 81 8.61 -18.05 12.02
C MET A 81 9.69 -17.64 13.03
N PRO A 82 9.33 -17.29 14.27
CA PRO A 82 10.31 -17.10 15.33
C PRO A 82 11.19 -18.33 15.45
N ILE A 83 12.50 -18.13 15.36
CA ILE A 83 13.48 -19.16 15.72
C ILE A 83 13.22 -19.47 17.20
N SER A 84 12.86 -20.71 17.54
CA SER A 84 12.31 -21.06 18.85
C SER A 84 13.15 -20.50 20.01
N ASN A 85 12.49 -19.86 20.98
CA ASN A 85 13.06 -19.25 22.20
C ASN A 85 13.74 -20.24 23.17
N ASP A 86 13.99 -21.49 22.79
CA ASP A 86 14.65 -22.49 23.64
C ASP A 86 16.15 -22.21 23.85
N ASP A 87 16.66 -21.13 23.29
CA ASP A 87 18.03 -20.68 23.46
C ASP A 87 18.11 -19.35 24.25
N SER A 88 17.49 -19.33 25.43
CA SER A 88 17.67 -18.27 26.45
C SER A 88 19.14 -18.03 26.86
N SER A 89 20.08 -18.80 26.30
CA SER A 89 21.52 -18.69 26.50
C SER A 89 22.26 -17.88 25.42
N LYS A 90 21.58 -17.49 24.32
CA LYS A 90 22.16 -16.62 23.31
C LYS A 90 21.89 -15.15 23.67
N GLU A 91 22.98 -14.40 23.84
CA GLU A 91 22.97 -12.93 23.85
C GLU A 91 22.05 -12.41 22.72
N PRO A 92 21.25 -11.36 22.96
CA PRO A 92 20.36 -10.81 21.93
C PRO A 92 21.20 -10.44 20.71
N SER A 93 21.14 -11.27 19.69
CA SER A 93 21.77 -11.00 18.41
C SER A 93 21.15 -9.72 17.86
N ILE A 94 21.98 -8.72 17.57
CA ILE A 94 21.52 -7.51 16.89
C ILE A 94 20.79 -7.95 15.62
N LEU A 95 19.50 -7.63 15.53
CA LEU A 95 18.70 -7.89 14.34
C LEU A 95 19.29 -7.06 13.19
N SER A 96 19.90 -7.75 12.23
CA SER A 96 20.48 -7.12 11.05
C SER A 96 19.55 -7.25 9.85
N ILE A 97 19.46 -6.21 9.04
CA ILE A 97 18.73 -6.27 7.77
C ILE A 97 19.60 -7.05 6.78
N THR A 98 19.08 -8.17 6.28
CA THR A 98 19.77 -9.02 5.30
C THR A 98 19.29 -8.74 3.88
N GLU A 99 18.06 -8.26 3.72
CA GLU A 99 17.53 -7.82 2.43
C GLU A 99 16.57 -6.63 2.57
N TYR A 100 16.57 -5.76 1.57
CA TYR A 100 15.74 -4.57 1.54
C TYR A 100 15.45 -4.11 0.11
N GLY A 101 14.22 -3.68 -0.14
CA GLY A 101 13.85 -2.98 -1.36
C GLY A 101 12.75 -1.94 -1.11
N SER A 102 12.82 -0.81 -1.81
CA SER A 102 11.76 0.20 -1.77
C SER A 102 11.70 1.04 -3.03
N LEU A 103 10.49 1.48 -3.38
CA LEU A 103 10.24 2.50 -4.39
C LEU A 103 10.14 3.88 -3.73
N THR A 104 10.64 4.90 -4.43
CA THR A 104 10.38 6.29 -4.04
C THR A 104 8.99 6.68 -4.53
N ILE A 105 8.00 6.53 -3.66
CA ILE A 105 6.63 6.99 -3.88
C ILE A 105 6.35 8.26 -3.07
N TYR A 106 5.26 8.96 -3.37
CA TYR A 106 4.76 10.07 -2.58
C TYR A 106 3.32 9.77 -2.17
N TYR A 107 3.06 9.54 -0.88
CA TYR A 107 1.71 9.28 -0.39
C TYR A 107 0.75 10.45 -0.70
N ARG A 108 -0.54 10.17 -0.67
CA ARG A 108 -1.61 11.14 -0.93
C ARG A 108 -2.68 10.99 0.12
N VAL A 109 -3.21 12.11 0.61
CA VAL A 109 -4.40 12.10 1.46
C VAL A 109 -5.60 11.79 0.58
N GLN A 110 -6.46 10.86 0.96
CA GLN A 110 -7.68 10.59 0.21
C GLN A 110 -8.65 11.78 0.28
N GLU A 111 -9.27 12.17 -0.84
CA GLU A 111 -10.16 13.34 -0.93
C GLU A 111 -11.50 13.14 -0.19
N THR A 112 -11.90 11.89 0.05
CA THR A 112 -13.11 11.50 0.79
C THR A 112 -12.91 10.12 1.42
N SER A 113 -13.72 9.73 2.41
CA SER A 113 -13.55 8.51 3.22
C SER A 113 -13.64 7.18 2.46
N TYR A 114 -14.21 7.19 1.26
CA TYR A 114 -14.31 6.01 0.40
C TYR A 114 -13.33 6.07 -0.80
N TYR A 115 -12.39 7.02 -0.82
CA TYR A 115 -11.38 7.18 -1.89
C TYR A 115 -10.03 6.51 -1.63
N CYS A 116 -9.94 5.58 -0.67
CA CYS A 116 -8.71 4.82 -0.44
C CYS A 116 -8.21 4.10 -1.72
N GLY A 117 -9.13 3.59 -2.55
CA GLY A 117 -8.82 3.03 -3.88
C GLY A 117 -8.24 4.07 -4.86
N PRO A 118 -8.96 5.18 -5.15
CA PRO A 118 -8.45 6.29 -5.97
C PRO A 118 -7.13 6.87 -5.49
N ALA A 119 -6.95 7.03 -4.18
CA ALA A 119 -5.69 7.51 -3.60
C ALA A 119 -4.55 6.51 -3.85
N THR A 120 -4.79 5.21 -3.64
CA THR A 120 -3.82 4.15 -3.96
C THR A 120 -3.47 4.13 -5.45
N ALA A 121 -4.47 4.18 -6.34
CA ALA A 121 -4.25 4.29 -7.79
C ALA A 121 -3.41 5.52 -8.14
N GLN A 122 -3.71 6.68 -7.53
CA GLN A 122 -2.98 7.92 -7.76
C GLN A 122 -1.51 7.78 -7.36
N VAL A 123 -1.20 7.18 -6.22
CA VAL A 123 0.18 6.95 -5.77
C VAL A 123 0.94 6.06 -6.76
N ILE A 124 0.36 4.91 -7.14
CA ILE A 124 1.00 3.95 -8.05
C ILE A 124 1.20 4.56 -9.44
N LEU A 125 0.17 5.21 -10.00
CA LEU A 125 0.26 5.86 -11.31
C LEU A 125 1.19 7.06 -11.29
N ASN A 126 1.28 7.82 -10.19
CA ASN A 126 2.26 8.90 -10.05
C ASN A 126 3.70 8.36 -10.12
N TYR A 127 3.98 7.24 -9.43
CA TYR A 127 5.27 6.58 -9.55
C TYR A 127 5.54 6.15 -11.00
N ASP A 128 4.55 5.56 -11.67
CA ASP A 128 4.65 5.12 -13.05
C ASP A 128 4.86 6.30 -14.03
N TRP A 129 4.15 7.41 -13.85
CA TRP A 129 4.33 8.63 -14.65
C TRP A 129 5.55 9.46 -14.26
N GLY A 130 6.28 9.09 -13.19
CA GLY A 130 7.47 9.81 -12.73
C GLY A 130 7.14 11.16 -12.06
N MET A 131 5.94 11.27 -11.49
CA MET A 131 5.52 12.45 -10.74
C MET A 131 6.25 12.50 -9.40
N ILE A 132 6.69 13.71 -9.02
CA ILE A 132 7.42 13.95 -7.77
C ILE A 132 6.70 14.95 -6.86
N GLY A 133 6.96 14.87 -5.57
CA GLY A 133 6.40 15.80 -4.57
C GLY A 133 4.89 15.74 -4.53
N SER A 134 4.24 16.90 -4.60
CA SER A 134 2.78 17.05 -4.58
C SER A 134 2.10 16.97 -5.95
N SER A 135 2.87 16.81 -7.04
CA SER A 135 2.31 16.77 -8.39
C SER A 135 1.54 15.47 -8.64
N ASN A 136 0.48 15.56 -9.44
CA ASN A 136 -0.37 14.42 -9.80
C ASN A 136 -0.55 14.35 -11.31
N TYR A 137 -0.45 13.15 -11.88
CA TYR A 137 -0.80 12.95 -13.27
C TYR A 137 -2.33 12.85 -13.44
N TYR A 138 -2.98 12.08 -12.57
CA TYR A 138 -4.44 12.01 -12.46
C TYR A 138 -4.92 12.49 -11.09
N THR A 139 -6.07 13.17 -11.02
CA THR A 139 -6.73 13.52 -9.75
C THR A 139 -7.47 12.32 -9.18
N GLN A 140 -7.74 12.29 -7.86
CA GLN A 140 -8.49 11.17 -7.29
C GLN A 140 -9.93 11.17 -7.75
N SER A 141 -10.55 12.35 -7.90
CA SER A 141 -11.88 12.49 -8.50
C SER A 141 -11.98 11.89 -9.92
N TYR A 142 -10.96 12.07 -10.77
CA TYR A 142 -10.91 11.42 -12.10
C TYR A 142 -10.84 9.90 -11.99
N LEU A 143 -9.92 9.41 -11.15
CA LEU A 143 -9.71 7.98 -10.92
C LEU A 143 -10.94 7.32 -10.28
N ALA A 144 -11.62 8.01 -9.37
CA ALA A 144 -12.86 7.56 -8.76
C ALA A 144 -13.97 7.40 -9.79
N ASN A 145 -14.17 8.39 -10.66
CA ASN A 145 -15.15 8.28 -11.75
C ASN A 145 -14.82 7.12 -12.70
N TYR A 146 -13.54 7.01 -13.10
CA TYR A 146 -13.07 5.94 -13.97
C TYR A 146 -13.30 4.55 -13.35
N MET A 147 -12.98 4.39 -12.06
CA MET A 147 -13.17 3.15 -11.31
C MET A 147 -14.58 2.99 -10.74
N GLY A 148 -15.55 3.84 -11.08
CA GLY A 148 -16.92 3.77 -10.54
C GLY A 148 -16.98 3.77 -9.00
N THR A 149 -16.05 4.46 -8.35
CA THR A 149 -15.92 4.51 -6.89
C THR A 149 -17.03 5.37 -6.29
N ASN A 150 -17.75 4.84 -5.31
CA ASN A 150 -18.86 5.52 -4.66
C ASN A 150 -18.89 5.25 -3.14
N SER A 151 -19.69 6.01 -2.39
CA SER A 151 -19.76 5.92 -0.93
C SER A 151 -20.39 4.64 -0.40
N THR A 152 -21.16 3.93 -1.22
CA THR A 152 -21.81 2.67 -0.85
C THR A 152 -20.85 1.49 -0.99
N ASP A 153 -20.15 1.42 -2.12
CA ASP A 153 -19.38 0.24 -2.52
C ASP A 153 -17.86 0.43 -2.46
N GLY A 154 -17.36 1.66 -2.38
CA GLY A 154 -15.93 1.91 -2.55
C GLY A 154 -15.44 1.56 -3.93
N THR A 155 -14.24 0.99 -4.02
CA THR A 155 -13.57 0.69 -5.29
C THR A 155 -13.40 -0.81 -5.45
N TYR A 156 -14.10 -1.43 -6.40
CA TYR A 156 -13.92 -2.86 -6.65
C TYR A 156 -12.47 -3.20 -7.07
N VAL A 157 -11.92 -4.31 -6.56
CA VAL A 157 -10.55 -4.79 -6.85
C VAL A 157 -10.25 -4.84 -8.35
N TYR A 158 -11.17 -5.40 -9.14
CA TYR A 158 -10.97 -5.49 -10.59
C TYR A 158 -10.93 -4.11 -11.26
N ARG A 159 -11.66 -3.12 -10.74
CA ARG A 159 -11.65 -1.75 -11.29
C ARG A 159 -10.36 -1.03 -10.98
N LEU A 160 -9.81 -1.22 -9.78
CA LEU A 160 -8.47 -0.73 -9.45
C LEU A 160 -7.40 -1.35 -10.35
N LYS A 161 -7.40 -2.68 -10.50
CA LYS A 161 -6.49 -3.38 -11.42
C LYS A 161 -6.61 -2.83 -12.85
N ASN A 162 -7.82 -2.69 -13.38
CA ASN A 162 -8.04 -2.20 -14.73
C ASN A 162 -7.55 -0.76 -14.90
N ALA A 163 -7.83 0.13 -13.95
CA ALA A 163 -7.32 1.49 -13.97
C ALA A 163 -5.79 1.55 -13.98
N LEU A 164 -5.12 0.73 -13.15
CA LEU A 164 -3.66 0.66 -13.18
C LEU A 164 -3.14 0.19 -14.55
N ASN A 165 -3.76 -0.82 -15.14
CA ASN A 165 -3.32 -1.37 -16.43
C ASN A 165 -3.57 -0.45 -17.62
N GLU A 166 -4.70 0.27 -17.64
CA GLU A 166 -5.10 1.15 -18.73
C GLU A 166 -4.47 2.54 -18.64
N LEU A 167 -4.24 3.06 -17.43
CA LEU A 167 -3.81 4.45 -17.22
C LEU A 167 -2.30 4.62 -16.96
N LYS A 168 -1.55 3.51 -16.85
CA LYS A 168 -0.07 3.54 -16.75
C LYS A 168 0.56 4.24 -17.95
N ASN A 169 1.79 4.71 -17.79
CA ASN A 169 2.62 5.26 -18.84
C ASN A 169 3.08 4.14 -19.80
N PRO A 170 2.57 4.08 -21.04
CA PRO A 170 2.88 3.02 -21.98
C PRO A 170 4.35 3.05 -22.44
N ASN A 171 5.04 4.19 -22.30
CA ASN A 171 6.41 4.37 -22.77
C ASN A 171 7.45 4.05 -21.70
N LYS A 172 7.12 4.22 -20.42
CA LYS A 172 8.06 3.92 -19.33
C LYS A 172 8.10 2.42 -19.08
N ASN A 173 6.92 1.81 -19.03
CA ASN A 173 6.72 0.48 -18.47
C ASN A 173 5.78 -0.34 -19.38
N PRO A 174 6.16 -0.60 -20.66
CA PRO A 174 5.26 -1.27 -21.62
C PRO A 174 4.89 -2.70 -21.22
N THR A 175 5.71 -3.35 -20.39
CA THR A 175 5.50 -4.72 -19.89
C THR A 175 4.96 -4.78 -18.46
N ALA A 176 4.77 -3.64 -17.79
CA ALA A 176 4.05 -3.57 -16.52
C ALA A 176 2.65 -4.12 -16.74
N TYR A 177 2.23 -5.06 -15.92
CA TYR A 177 0.86 -5.52 -15.91
C TYR A 177 0.52 -5.91 -14.49
N TRP A 178 -0.50 -5.27 -13.92
CA TRP A 178 -1.01 -5.60 -12.60
C TRP A 178 -2.03 -6.72 -12.74
N ILE A 179 -1.86 -7.76 -11.95
CA ILE A 179 -2.83 -8.84 -11.79
C ILE A 179 -3.33 -8.79 -10.35
N TYR A 180 -4.48 -9.41 -10.06
CA TYR A 180 -4.84 -9.67 -8.67
C TYR A 180 -4.61 -11.14 -8.35
N THR A 181 -4.22 -11.43 -7.12
CA THR A 181 -4.11 -12.79 -6.62
C THR A 181 -4.74 -12.90 -5.24
N LEU A 182 -5.05 -14.13 -4.84
CA LEU A 182 -5.50 -14.45 -3.49
C LEU A 182 -4.30 -14.96 -2.69
N LEU A 183 -4.06 -14.35 -1.55
CA LEU A 183 -3.09 -14.91 -0.61
C LEU A 183 -3.63 -16.25 -0.04
N PRO A 184 -2.75 -17.21 0.25
CA PRO A 184 -3.11 -18.40 1.01
C PRO A 184 -3.78 -18.05 2.34
N SER A 185 -4.64 -18.93 2.85
CA SER A 185 -5.30 -18.71 4.16
C SER A 185 -4.37 -18.91 5.35
N ASN A 186 -3.32 -19.73 5.20
CA ASN A 186 -2.29 -19.89 6.23
C ASN A 186 -1.47 -18.60 6.34
N GLU A 187 -1.36 -18.05 7.54
CA GLU A 187 -0.72 -16.75 7.78
C GLU A 187 0.77 -16.72 7.42
N THR A 188 1.50 -17.79 7.74
CA THR A 188 2.92 -17.94 7.38
C THR A 188 3.07 -17.97 5.86
N ASP A 189 2.31 -18.84 5.18
CA ASP A 189 2.37 -18.94 3.72
C ASP A 189 2.01 -17.58 3.09
N ALA A 190 0.94 -16.94 3.55
CA ALA A 190 0.50 -15.64 3.06
C ALA A 190 1.56 -14.54 3.22
N ALA A 191 2.23 -14.48 4.37
CA ALA A 191 3.32 -13.54 4.62
C ALA A 191 4.49 -13.76 3.65
N ASN A 192 4.86 -15.01 3.39
CA ASN A 192 5.94 -15.34 2.47
C ASN A 192 5.58 -15.05 1.02
N TYR A 193 4.36 -15.39 0.58
CA TYR A 193 3.89 -15.02 -0.76
C TYR A 193 3.88 -13.50 -0.95
N LEU A 194 3.36 -12.76 0.04
CA LEU A 194 3.36 -11.30 0.03
C LEU A 194 4.79 -10.74 -0.07
N TYR A 195 5.73 -11.27 0.73
CA TYR A 195 7.14 -10.91 0.66
C TYR A 195 7.72 -11.17 -0.73
N THR A 196 7.52 -12.36 -1.30
CA THR A 196 8.08 -12.70 -2.62
C THR A 196 7.47 -11.88 -3.76
N TYR A 197 6.19 -11.49 -3.67
CA TYR A 197 5.57 -10.59 -4.65
C TYR A 197 6.18 -9.18 -4.58
N LEU A 198 6.32 -8.64 -3.36
CA LEU A 198 6.99 -7.35 -3.16
C LEU A 198 8.44 -7.40 -3.65
N GLN A 199 9.17 -8.45 -3.26
CA GLN A 199 10.56 -8.65 -3.66
C GLN A 199 10.71 -8.70 -5.19
N ASN A 200 9.89 -9.50 -5.85
CA ASN A 200 9.88 -9.59 -7.31
C ASN A 200 9.59 -8.22 -7.93
N ASP A 201 8.47 -7.59 -7.61
CA ASP A 201 8.01 -6.39 -8.34
C ASP A 201 8.74 -5.11 -7.94
N ILE A 202 9.38 -5.03 -6.77
CA ILE A 202 10.12 -3.84 -6.35
C ILE A 202 11.60 -3.91 -6.74
N THR A 203 12.19 -5.11 -6.72
CA THR A 203 13.64 -5.26 -6.87
C THR A 203 14.04 -5.95 -8.17
N TYR A 204 13.41 -7.08 -8.51
CA TYR A 204 13.93 -7.99 -9.54
C TYR A 204 13.25 -7.90 -10.89
N ASN A 205 11.99 -7.47 -10.93
CA ASN A 205 11.25 -7.31 -12.16
C ASN A 205 11.91 -6.19 -13.00
N THR A 206 11.97 -6.41 -14.33
CA THR A 206 12.55 -5.43 -15.26
C THR A 206 11.79 -4.11 -15.18
N THR A 207 10.49 -4.21 -14.92
CA THR A 207 9.63 -3.08 -14.61
C THR A 207 9.27 -3.13 -13.13
N LYS A 208 9.77 -2.14 -12.38
CA LYS A 208 9.49 -2.02 -10.95
C LYS A 208 8.09 -1.45 -10.74
N GLN A 209 7.29 -2.06 -9.87
CA GLN A 209 5.89 -1.68 -9.63
C GLN A 209 5.59 -1.61 -8.13
N ALA A 210 4.79 -0.62 -7.74
CA ALA A 210 4.15 -0.62 -6.43
C ALA A 210 2.88 -1.49 -6.48
N LEU A 211 2.52 -2.05 -5.33
CA LEU A 211 1.41 -2.98 -5.17
C LEU A 211 0.23 -2.27 -4.49
N ALA A 212 -0.98 -2.79 -4.65
CA ALA A 212 -2.15 -2.34 -3.89
C ALA A 212 -2.68 -3.47 -3.01
N PHE A 213 -2.85 -3.18 -1.72
CA PHE A 213 -3.36 -4.13 -0.74
C PHE A 213 -4.81 -3.80 -0.43
N HIS A 214 -5.73 -4.75 -0.63
CA HIS A 214 -7.11 -4.61 -0.19
C HIS A 214 -7.26 -5.25 1.19
N THR A 215 -7.42 -4.41 2.21
CA THR A 215 -7.23 -4.78 3.61
C THR A 215 -8.50 -4.61 4.41
N ASN A 216 -8.60 -5.39 5.49
CA ASN A 216 -9.36 -5.06 6.68
C ASN A 216 -8.38 -4.40 7.65
N THR A 217 -8.68 -3.19 8.12
CA THR A 217 -7.71 -2.37 8.86
C THR A 217 -7.42 -2.91 10.26
N TYR A 218 -8.34 -3.71 10.83
CA TYR A 218 -8.12 -4.41 12.09
C TYR A 218 -8.83 -5.78 12.07
N PRO A 219 -8.18 -6.82 11.51
CA PRO A 219 -8.86 -8.06 11.12
C PRO A 219 -9.17 -9.00 12.29
N LYS A 220 -8.39 -8.97 13.37
CA LYS A 220 -8.57 -9.83 14.56
C LYS A 220 -7.85 -9.27 15.78
N TYR A 221 -8.27 -9.71 16.96
CA TYR A 221 -7.61 -9.40 18.22
C TYR A 221 -6.35 -10.25 18.45
N GLY A 222 -5.38 -9.72 19.21
CA GLY A 222 -4.19 -10.42 19.65
C GLY A 222 -2.91 -9.99 18.96
N TYR A 223 -1.90 -10.85 19.02
CA TYR A 223 -0.55 -10.61 18.52
C TYR A 223 -0.15 -11.75 17.58
N ASP A 224 0.71 -11.43 16.63
CA ASP A 224 1.34 -12.42 15.76
C ASP A 224 2.44 -13.21 16.49
N ALA A 225 3.08 -14.13 15.74
CA ALA A 225 4.15 -14.96 16.28
C ALA A 225 5.38 -14.15 16.74
N TRP A 226 5.56 -12.93 16.22
CA TRP A 226 6.65 -12.01 16.56
C TRP A 226 6.28 -11.06 17.72
N GLY A 227 5.06 -11.18 18.25
CA GLY A 227 4.56 -10.32 19.32
C GLY A 227 4.10 -8.94 18.85
N GLU A 228 3.94 -8.72 17.54
CA GLU A 228 3.31 -7.50 17.03
C GLU A 228 1.79 -7.62 17.01
N ARG A 229 1.11 -6.51 17.26
CA ARG A 229 -0.34 -6.51 17.29
C ARG A 229 -0.91 -6.52 15.87
N TYR A 230 -1.95 -7.33 15.66
CA TYR A 230 -2.66 -7.34 14.39
C TYR A 230 -3.35 -6.00 14.11
N GLY A 231 -3.30 -5.57 12.84
CA GLY A 231 -3.94 -4.36 12.33
C GLY A 231 -2.97 -3.46 11.58
N LEU A 232 -3.50 -2.52 10.81
CA LEU A 232 -2.73 -1.43 10.24
C LEU A 232 -2.40 -0.41 11.34
N ILE A 233 -1.27 0.29 11.17
CA ILE A 233 -0.80 1.33 12.09
C ILE A 233 -1.86 2.45 12.15
N GLY A 234 -2.13 2.95 13.36
CA GLY A 234 -3.20 3.92 13.58
C GLY A 234 -4.60 3.33 13.75
N TYR A 235 -4.89 2.09 13.33
CA TYR A 235 -6.26 1.54 13.40
C TYR A 235 -6.55 0.68 14.64
N TYR A 236 -5.54 0.21 15.36
CA TYR A 236 -5.76 -0.59 16.56
C TYR A 236 -5.66 0.28 17.83
N ASN A 237 -6.70 0.24 18.68
CA ASN A 237 -6.65 0.96 19.96
C ASN A 237 -5.78 0.18 20.98
N PRO A 238 -4.65 0.72 21.50
CA PRO A 238 -3.82 0.08 22.53
C PRO A 238 -4.59 -0.39 23.77
N SER A 239 -5.72 0.23 24.10
CA SER A 239 -6.58 -0.17 25.23
C SER A 239 -7.60 -1.27 24.92
N ASN A 240 -7.53 -1.91 23.74
CA ASN A 240 -8.34 -3.06 23.34
C ASN A 240 -9.85 -2.78 23.14
N SER A 241 -10.28 -1.55 22.84
CA SER A 241 -11.65 -1.31 22.34
C SER A 241 -11.72 -1.55 20.82
N TYR A 242 -12.76 -2.25 20.35
CA TYR A 242 -12.95 -2.64 18.95
C TYR A 242 -13.69 -1.57 18.13
N GLU A 243 -13.32 -0.30 18.31
CA GLU A 243 -14.23 0.79 17.93
C GLU A 243 -14.05 1.32 16.50
N TYR A 244 -12.91 1.07 15.83
CA TYR A 244 -12.63 1.68 14.52
C TYR A 244 -11.94 0.71 13.57
N HIS A 245 -12.72 0.06 12.69
CA HIS A 245 -12.21 -0.84 11.68
C HIS A 245 -12.97 -0.65 10.37
N SER A 246 -12.25 -0.63 9.25
CA SER A 246 -12.84 -0.74 7.92
C SER A 246 -12.61 -2.14 7.39
N THR A 247 -13.68 -2.75 6.86
CA THR A 247 -13.61 -4.05 6.20
C THR A 247 -13.15 -3.97 4.76
N GLY A 248 -12.95 -2.76 4.22
CA GLY A 248 -12.53 -2.50 2.84
C GLY A 248 -11.70 -1.22 2.75
N HIS A 249 -10.38 -1.37 2.86
CA HIS A 249 -9.42 -0.25 2.80
C HIS A 249 -8.25 -0.57 1.88
N TYR A 250 -7.87 0.38 1.03
CA TYR A 250 -6.71 0.24 0.16
C TYR A 250 -5.51 0.99 0.71
N VAL A 251 -4.37 0.30 0.73
CA VAL A 251 -3.06 0.92 0.98
C VAL A 251 -2.06 0.52 -0.11
N THR A 252 -1.04 1.36 -0.31
CA THR A 252 -0.03 1.14 -1.35
C THR A 252 1.20 0.43 -0.77
N GLY A 253 1.49 -0.79 -1.22
CA GLY A 253 2.74 -1.48 -0.90
C GLY A 253 3.90 -0.94 -1.75
N TYR A 254 4.97 -0.47 -1.10
CA TYR A 254 6.09 0.17 -1.80
C TYR A 254 7.47 -0.32 -1.38
N GLY A 255 7.55 -1.24 -0.41
CA GLY A 255 8.83 -1.80 0.02
C GLY A 255 8.70 -3.04 0.88
N TYR A 256 9.85 -3.66 1.13
CA TYR A 256 9.98 -4.84 1.96
C TYR A 256 11.32 -4.82 2.72
N VAL A 257 11.36 -5.52 3.84
CA VAL A 257 12.57 -5.73 4.67
C VAL A 257 12.60 -7.21 5.08
N LEU A 258 13.77 -7.83 5.01
CA LEU A 258 14.07 -9.12 5.63
C LEU A 258 15.15 -8.93 6.70
N TYR A 259 14.89 -9.46 7.88
CA TYR A 259 15.84 -9.47 8.99
C TYR A 259 16.58 -10.82 9.09
N SER A 260 17.71 -10.82 9.80
CA SER A 260 18.56 -11.99 9.97
C SER A 260 17.94 -13.14 10.76
N ASP A 261 16.82 -12.90 11.45
CA ASP A 261 16.03 -13.92 12.15
C ASP A 261 14.92 -14.53 11.27
N GLY A 262 14.83 -14.12 10.00
CA GLY A 262 13.79 -14.56 9.06
C GLY A 262 12.54 -13.67 9.04
N ARG A 263 12.43 -12.69 9.95
CA ARG A 263 11.27 -11.81 10.01
C ARG A 263 11.16 -10.94 8.76
N HIS A 264 9.98 -10.90 8.15
CA HIS A 264 9.68 -9.99 7.04
C HIS A 264 8.81 -8.83 7.47
N ARG A 265 9.12 -7.64 6.97
CA ARG A 265 8.26 -6.46 7.10
C ARG A 265 7.88 -5.91 5.74
N VAL A 266 6.70 -5.30 5.70
CA VAL A 266 6.13 -4.64 4.53
C VAL A 266 6.11 -3.14 4.79
N LYS A 267 6.61 -2.38 3.81
CA LYS A 267 6.46 -0.92 3.78
C LYS A 267 5.24 -0.55 2.96
N TYR A 268 4.35 0.24 3.54
CA TYR A 268 3.13 0.67 2.89
C TYR A 268 2.84 2.15 3.16
N ALA A 269 2.14 2.77 2.23
CA ALA A 269 1.63 4.12 2.37
C ALA A 269 0.11 4.07 2.50
N ASP A 270 -0.40 4.77 3.50
CA ASP A 270 -1.83 4.93 3.75
C ASP A 270 -2.24 6.38 3.46
N SER A 271 -3.48 6.53 2.97
CA SER A 271 -4.08 7.78 2.54
C SER A 271 -5.07 8.36 3.55
N TRP A 272 -5.44 7.62 4.60
CA TRP A 272 -6.44 8.03 5.56
C TRP A 272 -5.87 9.02 6.58
N ASN A 273 -6.30 10.29 6.51
CA ASN A 273 -5.88 11.32 7.46
C ASN A 273 -6.84 11.42 8.65
N HIS A 274 -6.71 10.47 9.55
CA HIS A 274 -7.45 10.48 10.80
C HIS A 274 -6.54 10.03 11.94
N ASP A 275 -6.63 10.77 13.04
CA ASP A 275 -5.99 10.42 14.31
C ASP A 275 -7.09 9.93 15.24
N TYR A 276 -7.07 8.62 15.54
CA TYR A 276 -8.04 8.00 16.45
C TYR A 276 -7.70 8.26 17.93
N GLY A 277 -6.70 9.09 18.23
CA GLY A 277 -6.29 9.49 19.58
C GLY A 277 -5.06 8.76 20.11
N TRP A 278 -4.49 7.83 19.34
CA TRP A 278 -3.24 7.14 19.67
C TRP A 278 -2.16 7.30 18.59
N GLU A 279 -2.52 7.17 17.32
CA GLU A 279 -1.61 7.35 16.17
C GLU A 279 -2.41 7.79 14.93
N ASN A 280 -1.75 8.51 14.02
CA ASN A 280 -2.35 8.90 12.73
C ASN A 280 -2.09 7.80 11.68
N CYS A 281 -3.16 7.39 10.99
CA CYS A 281 -3.09 6.42 9.90
C CYS A 281 -2.35 6.96 8.68
N LEU A 282 -2.28 8.26 8.44
CA LEU A 282 -1.71 8.83 7.23
C LEU A 282 -0.19 8.65 7.15
N GLY A 283 0.29 8.29 5.97
CA GLY A 283 1.69 8.42 5.61
C GLY A 283 2.40 7.09 5.40
N TYR A 284 3.70 7.05 5.67
CA TYR A 284 4.55 5.89 5.47
C TYR A 284 4.63 5.06 6.73
N HIS A 285 4.46 3.76 6.56
CA HIS A 285 4.39 2.80 7.65
C HIS A 285 5.18 1.54 7.31
N GLU A 286 5.59 0.83 8.36
CA GLU A 286 6.26 -0.45 8.25
C GLU A 286 5.70 -1.42 9.30
N LEU A 287 5.18 -2.56 8.86
CA LEU A 287 4.56 -3.55 9.75
C LEU A 287 4.94 -4.97 9.30
N ASP A 288 4.86 -5.97 10.19
CA ASP A 288 5.15 -7.36 9.83
C ASP A 288 4.34 -7.90 8.64
N ALA A 289 4.98 -8.67 7.77
CA ALA A 289 4.32 -9.25 6.60
C ALA A 289 3.14 -10.13 7.00
N ARG A 290 3.21 -10.82 8.15
CA ARG A 290 2.07 -11.54 8.77
C ARG A 290 0.89 -10.65 9.07
N ASN A 291 1.15 -9.49 9.69
CA ASN A 291 0.10 -8.56 10.04
C ASN A 291 -0.56 -8.00 8.77
N MET A 292 0.22 -7.68 7.72
CA MET A 292 -0.34 -7.21 6.45
C MET A 292 -1.12 -8.32 5.76
N ALA A 293 -0.57 -9.54 5.70
CA ALA A 293 -1.24 -10.70 5.13
C ALA A 293 -2.55 -11.02 5.86
N THR A 294 -2.57 -10.89 7.20
CA THR A 294 -3.78 -11.03 8.01
C THR A 294 -4.79 -9.93 7.69
N CYS A 295 -4.35 -8.69 7.49
CA CYS A 295 -5.22 -7.59 7.06
C CYS A 295 -5.84 -7.86 5.68
N ILE A 296 -5.04 -8.34 4.72
CA ILE A 296 -5.51 -8.71 3.38
C ILE A 296 -6.52 -9.86 3.44
N ASN A 297 -6.20 -10.94 4.17
CA ASN A 297 -7.07 -12.11 4.32
C ASN A 297 -8.33 -11.83 5.16
N GLY A 298 -8.26 -10.92 6.13
CA GLY A 298 -9.39 -10.51 6.97
C GLY A 298 -10.46 -9.72 6.22
N ASN A 299 -10.19 -9.34 4.97
CA ASN A 299 -11.16 -8.82 4.03
C ASN A 299 -11.61 -9.93 3.07
N ALA A 300 -10.88 -10.11 1.97
CA ALA A 300 -11.20 -11.11 0.95
C ALA A 300 -9.94 -11.73 0.28
N GLY A 301 -8.74 -11.43 0.80
CA GLY A 301 -7.49 -12.03 0.34
C GLY A 301 -6.86 -11.37 -0.89
N TYR A 302 -7.45 -10.29 -1.43
CA TYR A 302 -7.01 -9.68 -2.68
C TYR A 302 -5.75 -8.83 -2.53
N LEU A 303 -4.74 -9.19 -3.31
CA LEU A 303 -3.52 -8.43 -3.55
C LEU A 303 -3.45 -8.07 -5.03
N ILE A 304 -3.21 -6.80 -5.38
CA ILE A 304 -2.91 -6.38 -6.75
C ILE A 304 -1.42 -6.11 -6.86
N TRP A 305 -0.75 -6.83 -7.75
CA TRP A 305 0.70 -6.74 -7.97
C TRP A 305 1.01 -6.73 -9.45
#